data_AF-A0A6P1AIY3-F1
#
_entry.id   AF-A0A6P1AIY3-F1
#
_cell.length_a   1.000
_cell.length_b   1.000
_cell.length_c   1.000
_cell.angle_alpha   90.00
_cell.angle_beta   90.00
_cell.angle_gamma   90.00
#
_symmetry.space_group_name_H-M   'P 1'
#
loop_
_entity.id
_entity.type
_entity.pdbx_description
1 polymer ?
#
loop_
_entity_poly.entity_id
_entity_poly.type
_entity_poly.pdbx_seq_one_letter_code
_entity_poly.pdbx_strand_id
1 'polypeptide(L)'
;MSEDNNLNHLNFSRKQKWEIVRTLLERDRIRNQAEKAFRTAYPNAPERMINTAVFHIYIDGIQAALDWLVDVELFLQNPKHTLSEGITFHLIYHLYNWLQFTAILSDTDEDLVEKINDVKAAIEDDDKDAALNILEELKNKFEGNLESPNFF
;
A
#
# COMPACT_ATOMS: atom_id res chain seq x y z
N MET A 1 17.44 -3.83 -10.76
CA MET A 1 17.08 -3.18 -12.05
C MET A 1 16.50 -1.82 -11.70
N SER A 2 16.90 -0.80 -12.45
CA SER A 2 16.83 0.65 -12.15
C SER A 2 15.47 1.19 -11.67
N GLU A 3 15.50 1.89 -10.54
CA GLU A 3 14.40 2.69 -9.94
C GLU A 3 14.02 3.95 -10.73
N ASP A 4 14.66 4.20 -11.88
CA ASP A 4 14.55 5.44 -12.65
C ASP A 4 13.27 5.62 -13.49
N ASN A 5 12.18 4.89 -13.21
CA ASN A 5 11.05 4.82 -14.15
C ASN A 5 9.63 5.06 -13.61
N ASN A 6 9.42 5.62 -12.42
CA ASN A 6 8.06 5.58 -11.83
C ASN A 6 7.42 6.89 -11.36
N LEU A 7 7.86 8.05 -11.85
CA LEU A 7 7.11 9.31 -11.67
C LEU A 7 6.68 9.98 -12.99
N ASN A 8 7.06 9.41 -14.14
CA ASN A 8 6.69 9.94 -15.46
C ASN A 8 5.17 10.02 -15.69
N HIS A 9 4.39 9.20 -14.99
CA HIS A 9 2.91 9.24 -15.03
C HIS A 9 2.31 10.45 -14.30
N LEU A 10 3.11 11.22 -13.55
CA LEU A 10 2.69 12.45 -12.86
C LEU A 10 3.21 13.74 -13.55
N ASN A 11 3.60 13.66 -14.83
CA ASN A 11 3.99 14.79 -15.68
C ASN A 11 2.79 15.69 -16.08
N PHE A 12 1.93 15.98 -15.12
CA PHE A 12 0.82 16.91 -15.23
C PHE A 12 1.26 18.29 -14.71
N SER A 13 0.82 19.35 -15.37
CA SER A 13 0.90 20.70 -14.81
C SER A 13 0.15 20.79 -13.48
N ARG A 14 0.48 21.77 -12.63
CA ARG A 14 -0.23 22.00 -11.36
C ARG A 14 -1.76 22.11 -11.56
N LYS A 15 -2.19 22.78 -12.64
CA LYS A 15 -3.60 22.92 -12.99
C LYS A 15 -4.25 21.56 -13.31
N GLN A 16 -3.59 20.74 -14.13
CA GLN A 16 -4.08 19.40 -14.45
C GLN A 16 -4.14 18.50 -13.22
N LYS A 17 -3.12 18.54 -12.35
CA LYS A 17 -3.13 17.81 -11.06
C LYS A 17 -4.34 18.20 -10.22
N TRP A 18 -4.62 19.51 -10.12
CA TRP A 18 -5.78 20.01 -9.38
C TRP A 18 -7.11 19.58 -10.00
N GLU A 19 -7.24 19.61 -11.33
CA GLU A 19 -8.45 19.14 -12.01
C GLU A 19 -8.71 17.65 -11.74
N ILE A 20 -7.67 16.81 -11.79
CA ILE A 20 -7.77 15.38 -11.47
C ILE A 20 -8.20 15.16 -10.02
N VAL A 21 -7.56 15.86 -9.06
CA VAL A 21 -7.92 15.76 -7.63
C VAL A 21 -9.36 16.22 -7.42
N ARG A 22 -9.78 17.33 -8.02
CA ARG A 22 -11.17 17.78 -7.91
C ARG A 22 -12.15 16.72 -8.43
N THR A 23 -11.87 16.13 -9.59
CA THR A 23 -12.68 15.02 -10.12
C THR A 23 -12.72 13.82 -9.17
N LEU A 24 -11.63 13.52 -8.45
CA LEU A 24 -11.64 12.48 -7.42
C LEU A 24 -12.59 12.82 -6.27
N LEU A 25 -12.56 14.07 -5.78
CA LEU A 25 -13.37 14.52 -4.65
C LEU A 25 -14.87 14.63 -4.98
N GLU A 26 -15.21 14.88 -6.25
CA GLU A 26 -16.59 15.01 -6.73
C GLU A 26 -17.23 13.66 -7.12
N ARG A 27 -16.49 12.53 -7.03
CA ARG A 27 -17.01 11.21 -7.45
C ARG A 27 -18.00 10.63 -6.45
N ASP A 28 -19.21 10.36 -6.95
CA ASP A 28 -20.16 9.49 -6.27
C ASP A 28 -19.69 8.03 -6.27
N ARG A 29 -20.02 7.31 -5.18
CA ARG A 29 -19.77 5.86 -5.04
C ARG A 29 -18.29 5.48 -5.20
N ILE A 30 -17.38 6.32 -4.68
CA ILE A 30 -15.93 6.11 -4.79
C ILE A 30 -15.48 4.74 -4.28
N ARG A 31 -16.11 4.24 -3.21
CA ARG A 31 -15.87 2.90 -2.67
C ARG A 31 -15.97 1.80 -3.73
N ASN A 32 -17.11 1.71 -4.42
CA ASN A 32 -17.35 0.64 -5.40
C ASN A 32 -16.38 0.75 -6.60
N GLN A 33 -16.05 1.98 -7.01
CA GLN A 33 -15.09 2.21 -8.10
C GLN A 33 -13.67 1.81 -7.67
N ALA A 34 -13.29 2.14 -6.45
CA ALA A 34 -12.00 1.78 -5.86
C ALA A 34 -11.87 0.26 -5.69
N GLU A 35 -12.87 -0.41 -5.12
CA GLU A 35 -12.91 -1.88 -4.98
C GLU A 35 -12.72 -2.56 -6.33
N LYS A 36 -13.42 -2.08 -7.37
CA LYS A 36 -13.26 -2.59 -8.74
C LYS A 36 -11.83 -2.36 -9.26
N ALA A 37 -11.28 -1.16 -9.08
CA ALA A 37 -9.93 -0.83 -9.53
C ALA A 37 -8.87 -1.71 -8.83
N PHE A 38 -8.96 -1.87 -7.51
CA PHE A 38 -8.08 -2.76 -6.74
C PHE A 38 -8.23 -4.22 -7.16
N ARG A 39 -9.45 -4.69 -7.40
CA ARG A 39 -9.66 -6.06 -7.88
C ARG A 39 -9.08 -6.28 -9.27
N THR A 40 -9.10 -5.26 -10.14
CA THR A 40 -8.44 -5.33 -11.45
C THR A 40 -6.92 -5.33 -11.33
N ALA A 41 -6.35 -4.52 -10.44
CA ALA A 41 -4.90 -4.44 -10.25
C ALA A 41 -4.32 -5.65 -9.48
N TYR A 42 -5.09 -6.20 -8.53
CA TYR A 42 -4.71 -7.29 -7.64
C TYR A 42 -5.81 -8.36 -7.64
N PRO A 43 -5.95 -9.14 -8.73
CA PRO A 43 -7.06 -10.08 -8.90
C PRO A 43 -7.15 -11.14 -7.78
N ASN A 44 -5.99 -11.60 -7.31
CA ASN A 44 -5.87 -12.67 -6.32
C ASN A 44 -5.88 -12.16 -4.87
N ALA A 45 -5.85 -10.84 -4.64
CA ALA A 45 -5.81 -10.30 -3.29
C ALA A 45 -7.04 -10.74 -2.46
N PRO A 46 -6.85 -11.17 -1.20
CA PRO A 46 -7.97 -11.45 -0.30
C PRO A 46 -8.93 -10.25 -0.19
N GLU A 47 -10.24 -10.51 -0.14
CA GLU A 47 -11.26 -9.45 -0.08
C GLU A 47 -11.02 -8.47 1.09
N ARG A 48 -10.61 -9.00 2.25
CA ARG A 48 -10.23 -8.18 3.41
C ARG A 48 -9.11 -7.19 3.09
N MET A 49 -8.10 -7.59 2.30
CA MET A 49 -6.99 -6.71 1.94
C MET A 49 -7.42 -5.62 0.97
N ILE A 50 -8.28 -5.95 0.00
CA ILE A 50 -8.87 -4.94 -0.89
C ILE A 50 -9.69 -3.93 -0.11
N ASN A 51 -10.56 -4.40 0.80
CA ASN A 51 -11.38 -3.52 1.61
C ASN A 51 -10.54 -2.58 2.48
N THR A 52 -9.44 -3.10 3.04
CA THR A 52 -8.52 -2.28 3.84
C THR A 52 -7.76 -1.28 2.95
N ALA A 53 -7.23 -1.68 1.80
CA ALA A 53 -6.56 -0.76 0.87
C ALA A 53 -7.52 0.36 0.39
N VAL A 54 -8.76 0.01 0.06
CA VAL A 54 -9.82 0.98 -0.29
C VAL A 54 -10.08 1.95 0.85
N PHE A 55 -10.17 1.45 2.10
CA PHE A 55 -10.37 2.32 3.25
C PHE A 55 -9.23 3.31 3.42
N HIS A 56 -7.98 2.84 3.44
CA HIS A 56 -6.82 3.70 3.68
C HIS A 56 -6.46 4.62 2.53
N ILE A 57 -6.87 4.33 1.29
CA ILE A 57 -6.59 5.22 0.16
C ILE A 57 -7.79 6.11 -0.17
N TYR A 58 -8.99 5.55 -0.31
CA TYR A 58 -10.12 6.25 -0.94
C TYR A 58 -11.22 6.68 0.01
N ILE A 59 -11.26 6.15 1.24
CA ILE A 59 -12.31 6.50 2.22
C ILE A 59 -11.76 7.48 3.25
N ASP A 60 -10.78 7.04 4.04
CA ASP A 60 -10.25 7.83 5.15
C ASP A 60 -8.93 8.53 4.79
N GLY A 61 -8.11 7.92 3.93
CA GLY A 61 -6.83 8.51 3.52
C GLY A 61 -6.96 9.84 2.77
N ILE A 62 -7.95 9.96 1.87
CA ILE A 62 -8.24 11.25 1.20
C ILE A 62 -8.63 12.30 2.23
N GLN A 63 -9.47 11.95 3.22
CA GLN A 63 -9.89 12.91 4.24
C GLN A 63 -8.69 13.34 5.11
N ALA A 64 -7.86 12.40 5.56
CA ALA A 64 -6.64 12.70 6.30
C ALA A 64 -5.68 13.61 5.51
N ALA A 65 -5.56 13.40 4.19
CA ALA A 65 -4.74 14.27 3.34
C ALA A 65 -5.33 15.68 3.20
N LEU A 66 -6.67 15.80 3.07
CA LEU A 66 -7.35 17.09 3.02
C LEU A 66 -7.24 17.84 4.35
N ASP A 67 -7.46 17.17 5.47
CA ASP A 67 -7.36 17.77 6.80
C ASP A 67 -5.95 18.30 7.04
N TRP A 68 -4.92 17.55 6.62
CA TRP A 68 -3.53 18.00 6.69
C TRP A 68 -3.27 19.23 5.80
N LEU A 69 -3.78 19.26 4.56
CA LEU A 69 -3.65 20.43 3.68
C LEU A 69 -4.36 21.67 4.24
N VAL A 70 -5.53 21.48 4.86
CA VAL A 70 -6.26 22.55 5.56
C VAL A 70 -5.45 23.06 6.74
N ASP A 71 -4.88 22.16 7.55
CA ASP A 71 -4.06 22.51 8.71
C ASP A 71 -2.83 23.35 8.32
N VAL A 72 -2.18 22.99 7.21
CA VAL A 72 -1.07 23.74 6.62
C VAL A 72 -1.50 25.14 6.16
N GLU A 73 -2.64 25.26 5.48
CA GLU A 73 -3.14 26.57 5.03
C GLU A 73 -3.51 27.47 6.23
N LEU A 74 -4.14 26.92 7.27
CA LEU A 74 -4.49 27.66 8.47
C LEU A 74 -3.25 28.17 9.22
N PHE A 75 -2.18 27.37 9.27
CA PHE A 75 -0.89 27.81 9.81
C PHE A 75 -0.29 28.96 8.99
N LEU A 76 -0.35 28.90 7.66
CA LEU A 76 0.15 29.97 6.79
C LEU A 76 -0.63 31.29 6.99
N GLN A 77 -1.95 31.21 7.16
CA GLN A 77 -2.78 32.38 7.42
C GLN A 77 -2.56 32.96 8.82
N ASN A 78 -2.30 32.10 9.80
CA ASN A 78 -2.10 32.49 11.19
C ASN A 78 -1.06 31.59 11.88
N PRO A 79 0.19 32.05 12.05
CA PRO A 79 1.24 31.24 12.69
C PRO A 79 0.99 30.87 14.16
N LYS A 80 -0.03 31.45 14.82
CA LYS A 80 -0.47 31.00 16.16
C LYS A 80 -1.27 29.70 16.11
N HIS A 81 -1.82 29.34 14.96
CA HIS A 81 -2.39 28.03 14.69
C HIS A 81 -1.24 27.05 14.51
N THR A 82 -0.90 26.27 15.53
CA THR A 82 0.19 25.28 15.40
C THR A 82 -0.26 24.11 14.53
N LEU A 83 0.66 23.56 13.73
CA LEU A 83 0.41 22.31 13.00
C LEU A 83 0.12 21.17 13.98
N SER A 84 -0.96 20.44 13.74
CA SER A 84 -1.40 19.34 14.58
C SER A 84 -0.59 18.08 14.31
N GLU A 85 0.09 17.59 15.35
CA GLU A 85 0.74 16.28 15.31
C GLU A 85 -0.28 15.17 15.02
N GLY A 86 -1.49 15.26 15.60
CA GLY A 86 -2.54 14.26 15.40
C GLY A 86 -2.99 14.14 13.94
N ILE A 87 -3.20 15.27 13.26
CA ILE A 87 -3.56 15.30 11.83
C ILE A 87 -2.41 14.73 10.99
N THR A 88 -1.17 15.09 11.33
CA THR A 88 0.02 14.58 10.65
C THR A 88 0.15 13.06 10.82
N PHE A 89 0.01 12.54 12.03
CA PHE A 89 0.05 11.11 12.30
C PHE A 89 -1.08 10.35 11.61
N HIS A 90 -2.27 10.94 11.52
CA HIS A 90 -3.40 10.33 10.81
C HIS A 90 -3.07 10.15 9.32
N LEU A 91 -2.52 11.17 8.65
CA LEU A 91 -2.08 11.03 7.26
C LEU A 91 -0.96 9.99 7.10
N ILE A 92 0.07 10.05 7.97
CA ILE A 92 1.19 9.09 7.95
C ILE A 92 0.68 7.67 8.14
N TYR A 93 -0.27 7.45 9.04
CA TYR A 93 -0.88 6.15 9.30
C TYR A 93 -1.49 5.55 8.02
N HIS A 94 -2.22 6.33 7.22
CA HIS A 94 -2.78 5.85 5.95
C HIS A 94 -1.72 5.53 4.90
N LEU A 95 -0.72 6.42 4.74
CA LEU A 95 0.36 6.22 3.79
C LEU A 95 1.22 5.00 4.16
N TYR A 96 1.54 4.84 5.44
CA TYR A 96 2.29 3.70 5.94
C TYR A 96 1.54 2.38 5.71
N ASN A 97 0.25 2.33 6.04
CA ASN A 97 -0.55 1.12 5.81
C ASN A 97 -0.64 0.80 4.32
N TRP A 98 -0.75 1.78 3.43
CA TRP A 98 -0.67 1.54 1.99
C TRP A 98 0.65 0.88 1.58
N LEU A 99 1.79 1.42 2.04
CA LEU A 99 3.10 0.84 1.73
C LEU A 99 3.23 -0.60 2.25
N GLN A 100 2.74 -0.86 3.47
CA GLN A 100 2.67 -2.22 4.02
C GLN A 100 1.82 -3.14 3.14
N PHE A 101 0.65 -2.68 2.66
CA PHE A 101 -0.16 -3.48 1.73
C PHE A 101 0.59 -3.77 0.43
N THR A 102 1.29 -2.81 -0.16
CA THR A 102 2.02 -3.06 -1.40
C THR A 102 3.13 -4.10 -1.22
N ALA A 103 3.84 -4.06 -0.09
CA ALA A 103 4.89 -5.04 0.21
C ALA A 103 4.32 -6.45 0.42
N ILE A 104 3.18 -6.55 1.10
CA ILE A 104 2.51 -7.84 1.31
C ILE A 104 1.88 -8.35 -0.01
N LEU A 105 1.27 -7.46 -0.80
CA LEU A 105 0.60 -7.82 -2.05
C LEU A 105 1.56 -8.29 -3.15
N SER A 106 2.80 -7.80 -3.17
CA SER A 106 3.86 -8.31 -4.07
C SER A 106 4.26 -9.75 -3.77
N ASP A 107 3.97 -10.24 -2.56
CA ASP A 107 4.27 -11.61 -2.11
C ASP A 107 3.04 -12.55 -2.11
N THR A 108 1.83 -12.08 -2.42
CA THR A 108 0.60 -12.89 -2.24
C THR A 108 0.13 -13.57 -3.51
N ASP A 109 0.64 -14.77 -3.73
CA ASP A 109 -0.12 -16.04 -3.74
C ASP A 109 0.58 -17.06 -4.64
N GLU A 110 1.09 -16.66 -5.80
CA GLU A 110 1.89 -17.58 -6.64
C GLU A 110 3.16 -18.00 -5.89
N ASP A 111 3.92 -17.06 -5.34
CA ASP A 111 5.17 -17.34 -4.61
C ASP A 111 4.93 -18.15 -3.32
N LEU A 112 3.79 -17.93 -2.66
CA LEU A 112 3.42 -18.60 -1.41
C LEU A 112 2.86 -20.00 -1.67
N VAL A 113 2.00 -20.17 -2.67
CA VAL A 113 1.47 -21.47 -3.09
C VAL A 113 2.57 -22.31 -3.74
N GLU A 114 3.46 -21.70 -4.51
CA GLU A 114 4.66 -22.33 -5.07
C GLU A 114 5.55 -22.83 -3.95
N LYS A 115 5.92 -21.98 -2.98
CA LYS A 115 6.71 -22.43 -1.81
C LYS A 115 6.02 -23.51 -0.99
N ILE A 116 4.70 -23.48 -0.84
CA ILE A 116 3.95 -24.58 -0.18
C ILE A 116 4.01 -25.87 -1.02
N ASN A 117 3.93 -25.78 -2.35
CA ASN A 117 4.07 -26.93 -3.24
C ASN A 117 5.51 -27.46 -3.25
N ASP A 118 6.52 -26.59 -3.16
CA ASP A 118 7.92 -26.97 -3.03
C ASP A 118 8.18 -27.70 -1.71
N VAL A 119 7.57 -27.25 -0.60
CA VAL A 119 7.61 -28.00 0.67
C VAL A 119 6.98 -29.39 0.51
N LYS A 120 5.85 -29.50 -0.20
CA LYS A 120 5.21 -30.81 -0.45
C LYS A 120 6.10 -31.71 -1.30
N ALA A 121 6.68 -31.18 -2.38
CA ALA A 121 7.59 -31.91 -3.25
C ALA A 121 8.83 -32.39 -2.49
N ALA A 122 9.44 -31.53 -1.68
CA ALA A 122 10.59 -31.90 -0.83
C ALA A 122 10.24 -33.00 0.18
N ILE A 123 9.03 -32.98 0.75
CA ILE A 123 8.56 -34.06 1.63
C ILE A 123 8.34 -35.36 0.84
N GLU A 124 7.77 -35.29 -0.37
CA GLU A 124 7.57 -36.44 -1.25
C GLU A 124 8.90 -37.07 -1.70
N ASP A 125 9.94 -36.26 -1.86
CA ASP A 125 11.30 -36.67 -2.24
C ASP A 125 12.18 -37.09 -1.02
N ASP A 126 11.62 -37.12 0.19
CA ASP A 126 12.33 -37.38 1.47
C ASP A 126 13.51 -36.40 1.73
N ASP A 127 13.47 -35.21 1.12
CA ASP A 127 14.42 -34.11 1.33
C ASP A 127 13.95 -33.19 2.47
N LYS A 128 14.17 -33.69 3.68
CA LYS A 128 13.81 -32.98 4.91
C LYS A 128 14.49 -31.61 5.04
N ASP A 129 15.73 -31.48 4.58
CA ASP A 129 16.51 -30.26 4.77
C ASP A 129 15.99 -29.15 3.83
N ALA A 130 15.64 -29.49 2.59
CA ALA A 130 14.98 -28.55 1.68
C ALA A 130 13.63 -28.09 2.24
N ALA A 131 12.79 -29.00 2.73
CA ALA A 131 11.49 -28.66 3.31
C ALA A 131 11.62 -27.71 4.52
N LEU A 132 12.59 -27.94 5.40
CA LEU A 132 12.83 -27.09 6.57
C LEU A 132 13.34 -25.70 6.19
N ASN A 133 14.23 -25.60 5.19
CA ASN A 133 14.73 -24.31 4.72
C ASN A 133 13.62 -23.44 4.12
N ILE A 134 12.75 -24.03 3.28
CA ILE A 134 11.62 -23.30 2.69
C ILE A 134 10.64 -22.83 3.77
N LEU A 135 10.39 -23.66 4.80
CA LEU A 135 9.54 -23.29 5.93
C LEU A 135 10.12 -22.14 6.76
N GLU A 136 11.44 -22.09 6.98
CA GLU A 136 12.08 -21.01 7.72
C GLU A 136 12.07 -19.70 6.92
N GLU A 137 12.24 -19.76 5.59
CA GLU A 137 12.05 -18.59 4.71
C GLU A 137 10.63 -18.05 4.76
N LEU A 138 9.61 -18.91 4.69
CA LEU A 138 8.21 -18.52 4.82
C LEU A 138 7.93 -17.88 6.19
N LYS A 139 8.47 -18.47 7.26
CA LYS A 139 8.35 -17.93 8.62
C LYS A 139 8.99 -16.54 8.73
N ASN A 140 10.19 -16.34 8.20
CA ASN A 140 10.86 -15.04 8.19
C ASN A 140 10.08 -13.98 7.40
N LYS A 141 9.47 -14.36 6.26
CA LYS A 141 8.56 -13.49 5.50
C LYS A 141 7.35 -13.05 6.36
N PHE A 142 6.71 -13.98 7.08
CA PHE A 142 5.52 -13.67 7.91
C PHE A 142 5.83 -12.94 9.22
N GLU A 143 7.00 -13.15 9.81
CA GLU A 143 7.46 -12.42 11.00
C GLU A 143 7.90 -10.98 10.66
N GLY A 144 7.98 -10.62 9.38
CA GLY A 144 8.46 -9.31 8.96
C GLY A 144 9.96 -9.13 9.16
N ASN A 145 10.72 -10.23 9.28
CA ASN A 145 12.18 -10.23 9.37
C ASN A 145 12.85 -10.00 7.99
N LEU A 146 12.08 -9.60 6.98
CA LEU A 146 12.62 -9.20 5.70
C LEU A 146 13.44 -7.92 5.89
N GLU A 147 14.64 -7.92 5.32
CA GLU A 147 15.44 -6.70 5.26
C GLU A 147 14.58 -5.58 4.66
N SER A 148 14.57 -4.43 5.34
CA SER A 148 13.91 -3.25 4.80
C SER A 148 14.46 -2.98 3.40
N PRO A 149 13.61 -2.58 2.43
CA PRO A 149 14.12 -2.21 1.12
C PRO A 149 15.19 -1.14 1.31
N ASN A 150 16.39 -1.41 0.78
CA ASN A 150 17.48 -0.45 0.86
C ASN A 150 17.22 0.64 -0.19
N PHE A 151 16.82 1.82 0.29
CA PHE A 151 16.55 3.00 -0.56
C PHE A 151 17.80 3.90 -0.72
N PHE A 152 19.01 3.32 -0.64
CA PHE A 152 20.29 4.00 -0.78
C PHE A 152 21.15 3.41 -1.90
#